data_AF-A0A9P7A004-F1
#
_entry.id   AF-A0A9P7A004-F1
#
_cell.length_a   1.000
_cell.length_b   1.000
_cell.length_c   1.000
_cell.angle_alpha   90.00
_cell.angle_beta   90.00
_cell.angle_gamma   90.00
#
_symmetry.space_group_name_H-M   'P 1'
#
loop_
_entity.id
_entity.type
_entity.pdbx_description
1 polymer ?
#
loop_
_entity_poly.entity_id
_entity_poly.type
_entity_poly.pdbx_seq_one_letter_code
_entity_poly.pdbx_strand_id
1 'polypeptide(L)'
;MGSLEDFHQHKEIIINLGIRDDLDIPKFHSLQHYLENIKNFGTTDNYNMEMFERFHIDFCKEGWYASNGRNEKPQMIAWLTRREKRPHQARHHILDIIQDHHCQGFKKDLISYLNSQLPDPYSRGQLCHMDLPFSHNDIYHGFKFYVESLENDIDFDHEETNSVKAKPSIGGKPECFDTVVVVDTLDCETTGLKGTRIGRLKVIFKLPSQVYGCITPAWTKDPLAYVEWYAPLKPAAEDYHEMYLVKKSLPSTDGFAPGQVISLSSIRQTCQLIPHFGRTALSMEWTSDNVLDRCDTFFLNCFTSKYAYQTLW
;
A
#
# COMPACT_ATOMS: atom_id res chain seq x y z
N MET A 1 -16.05 -12.99 36.20
CA MET A 1 -15.19 -14.10 35.76
C MET A 1 -14.94 -13.91 34.29
N GLY A 2 -13.68 -13.76 33.90
CA GLY A 2 -13.28 -13.61 32.51
C GLY A 2 -13.27 -14.97 31.81
N SER A 3 -13.55 -15.02 30.51
CA SER A 3 -13.57 -16.25 29.72
C SER A 3 -12.29 -17.09 29.80
N LEU A 4 -11.13 -16.47 30.10
CA LEU A 4 -9.85 -17.16 30.28
C LEU A 4 -9.77 -17.91 31.64
N GLU A 5 -10.37 -17.36 32.69
CA GLU A 5 -10.45 -18.01 34.01
C GLU A 5 -11.32 -19.27 33.92
N ASP A 6 -12.47 -19.16 33.25
CA ASP A 6 -13.37 -20.28 33.00
C ASP A 6 -12.69 -21.37 32.17
N PHE A 7 -11.91 -20.99 31.14
CA PHE A 7 -11.10 -21.94 30.39
C PHE A 7 -10.09 -22.67 31.29
N HIS A 8 -9.33 -21.95 32.11
CA HIS A 8 -8.35 -22.57 33.01
C HIS A 8 -8.97 -23.49 34.07
N GLN A 9 -10.20 -23.22 34.51
CA GLN A 9 -10.93 -24.11 35.41
C GLN A 9 -11.34 -25.43 34.76
N HIS A 10 -11.68 -25.43 33.46
CA HIS A 10 -12.26 -26.59 32.79
C HIS A 10 -11.29 -27.32 31.85
N LYS A 11 -10.11 -26.75 31.54
CA LYS A 11 -9.19 -27.26 30.52
C LYS A 11 -8.71 -28.69 30.75
N GLU A 12 -8.62 -29.15 32.00
CA GLU A 12 -8.17 -30.52 32.31
C GLU A 12 -9.09 -31.59 31.71
N ILE A 13 -10.36 -31.27 31.46
CA ILE A 13 -11.30 -32.23 30.85
C ILE A 13 -10.85 -32.65 29.44
N ILE A 14 -10.14 -31.79 28.72
CA ILE A 14 -9.64 -32.04 27.36
C ILE A 14 -8.52 -33.10 27.40
N ILE A 15 -7.70 -33.08 28.45
CA ILE A 15 -6.64 -34.07 28.68
C ILE A 15 -7.26 -35.38 29.17
N ASN A 16 -8.19 -35.31 30.12
CA ASN A 16 -8.87 -36.49 30.67
C ASN A 16 -9.69 -37.26 29.63
N LEU A 17 -10.24 -36.57 28.62
CA LEU A 17 -10.96 -37.18 27.51
C LEU A 17 -10.03 -37.72 26.41
N GLY A 18 -8.70 -37.58 26.55
CA GLY A 18 -7.72 -38.05 25.57
C GLY A 18 -7.72 -37.28 24.25
N ILE A 19 -8.26 -36.05 24.24
CA ILE A 19 -8.29 -35.21 23.04
C ILE A 19 -6.90 -34.64 22.75
N ARG A 20 -6.10 -34.43 23.80
CA ARG A 20 -4.69 -33.99 23.73
C ARG A 20 -3.88 -34.51 24.91
N ASP A 21 -2.59 -34.68 24.69
CA ASP A 21 -1.62 -35.08 25.72
C ASP A 21 -1.29 -33.92 26.69
N ASP A 22 -1.20 -32.68 26.17
CA ASP A 22 -0.92 -31.47 26.95
C ASP A 22 -1.63 -30.23 26.39
N LEU A 23 -1.59 -29.14 27.16
CA LEU A 23 -2.11 -27.83 26.78
C LEU A 23 -1.03 -26.74 26.82
N ASP A 24 0.24 -27.11 26.64
CA ASP A 24 1.39 -26.20 26.59
C ASP A 24 1.46 -25.52 25.21
N ILE A 25 0.36 -24.87 24.84
CA ILE A 25 0.24 -24.12 23.61
C ILE A 25 0.76 -22.71 23.89
N PRO A 26 1.83 -22.25 23.22
CA PRO A 26 2.42 -20.93 23.45
C PRO A 26 1.38 -19.80 23.40
N LYS A 27 0.37 -19.90 22.53
CA LYS A 27 -0.72 -18.91 22.42
C LYS A 27 -1.57 -18.80 23.69
N PHE A 28 -1.85 -19.89 24.40
CA PHE A 28 -2.61 -19.85 25.66
C PHE A 28 -1.77 -19.27 26.80
N HIS A 29 -0.47 -19.54 26.80
CA HIS A 29 0.44 -18.92 27.77
C HIS A 29 0.57 -17.41 27.54
N SER A 30 0.73 -16.96 26.29
CA SER A 30 0.78 -15.54 25.94
C SER A 30 -0.47 -14.75 26.36
N LEU A 31 -1.66 -15.36 26.27
CA LEU A 31 -2.94 -14.72 26.65
C LEU A 31 -2.98 -14.25 28.11
N GLN A 32 -2.27 -14.93 29.02
CA GLN A 32 -2.19 -14.55 30.43
C GLN A 32 -1.53 -13.17 30.63
N HIS A 33 -0.64 -12.79 29.70
CA HIS A 33 0.13 -11.56 29.80
C HIS A 33 -0.49 -10.40 29.01
N TYR A 34 -1.49 -10.63 28.14
CA TYR A 34 -2.03 -9.61 27.24
C TYR A 34 -2.60 -8.39 27.98
N LEU A 35 -3.29 -8.59 29.10
CA LEU A 35 -3.86 -7.49 29.88
C LEU A 35 -2.79 -6.57 30.49
N GLU A 36 -1.73 -7.14 31.06
CA GLU A 36 -0.60 -6.37 31.57
C GLU A 36 0.16 -5.68 30.43
N ASN A 37 0.35 -6.38 29.32
CA ASN A 37 1.11 -5.87 28.19
C ASN A 37 0.39 -4.74 27.45
N ILE A 38 -0.94 -4.82 27.26
CA ILE A 38 -1.71 -3.72 26.69
C ILE A 38 -1.64 -2.49 27.60
N LYS A 39 -1.69 -2.68 28.93
CA LYS A 39 -1.55 -1.57 29.89
C LYS A 39 -0.16 -0.95 29.88
N ASN A 40 0.88 -1.77 29.77
CA ASN A 40 2.27 -1.32 29.89
C ASN A 40 2.88 -0.83 28.57
N PHE A 41 2.46 -1.39 27.43
CA PHE A 41 3.09 -1.19 26.12
C PHE A 41 2.11 -0.78 25.01
N GLY A 42 0.81 -0.69 25.29
CA GLY A 42 -0.22 -0.20 24.35
C GLY A 42 -0.62 -1.17 23.23
N THR A 43 0.14 -2.25 23.01
CA THR A 43 -0.11 -3.25 21.97
C THR A 43 0.39 -4.63 22.39
N THR A 44 -0.07 -5.69 21.70
CA THR A 44 0.38 -7.08 21.89
C THR A 44 1.38 -7.52 20.82
N ASP A 45 2.03 -6.57 20.16
CA ASP A 45 3.05 -6.84 19.15
C ASP A 45 4.20 -7.68 19.75
N ASN A 46 4.70 -8.64 18.97
CA ASN A 46 5.73 -9.64 19.32
C ASN A 46 5.34 -10.85 20.19
N TYR A 47 4.07 -11.03 20.56
CA TYR A 47 3.63 -12.21 21.34
C TYR A 47 3.16 -13.42 20.52
N ASN A 48 3.02 -13.24 19.20
CA ASN A 48 2.82 -14.32 18.24
C ASN A 48 4.09 -14.47 17.38
N MET A 49 4.55 -15.71 17.22
CA MET A 49 5.68 -16.04 16.35
C MET A 49 5.26 -16.18 14.89
N GLU A 50 3.97 -16.14 14.56
CA GLU A 50 3.49 -16.36 13.19
C GLU A 50 4.03 -15.30 12.23
N MET A 51 4.16 -14.04 12.66
CA MET A 51 4.77 -13.00 11.82
C MET A 51 6.25 -13.32 11.54
N PHE A 52 7.02 -13.66 12.58
CA PHE A 52 8.44 -14.01 12.46
C PHE A 52 8.65 -15.32 11.71
N GLU A 53 7.76 -16.30 11.87
CA GLU A 53 7.77 -17.57 11.17
C GLU A 53 7.45 -17.38 9.69
N ARG A 54 6.49 -16.51 9.35
CA ARG A 54 6.21 -16.13 7.96
C ARG A 54 7.43 -15.49 7.30
N PHE A 55 8.07 -14.55 7.99
CA PHE A 55 9.31 -13.94 7.52
C PHE A 55 10.45 -14.96 7.41
N HIS A 56 10.54 -15.92 8.33
CA HIS A 56 11.52 -17.00 8.25
C HIS A 56 11.27 -17.91 7.03
N ILE A 57 10.01 -18.15 6.66
CA ILE A 57 9.68 -18.88 5.43
C ILE A 57 10.09 -18.05 4.21
N ASP A 58 9.55 -16.84 4.09
CA ASP A 58 9.67 -16.01 2.88
C ASP A 58 11.11 -15.55 2.61
N PHE A 59 11.87 -15.23 3.67
CA PHE A 59 13.23 -14.69 3.56
C PHE A 59 14.33 -15.71 3.76
N CYS A 60 14.14 -16.70 4.66
CA CYS A 60 15.19 -17.68 4.96
C CYS A 60 14.98 -18.99 4.19
N LYS A 61 13.82 -19.65 4.31
CA LYS A 61 13.61 -20.97 3.68
C LYS A 61 13.60 -20.91 2.16
N GLU A 62 12.82 -20.01 1.58
CA GLU A 62 12.76 -19.87 0.12
C GLU A 62 14.10 -19.42 -0.46
N GLY A 63 14.79 -18.51 0.23
CA GLY A 63 16.14 -18.09 -0.14
C GLY A 63 17.14 -19.25 -0.09
N TRP A 64 17.07 -20.09 0.94
CA TRP A 64 17.89 -21.29 1.06
C TRP A 64 17.62 -22.29 -0.06
N TYR A 65 16.35 -22.58 -0.37
CA TYR A 65 15.98 -23.49 -1.45
C TYR A 65 16.42 -22.99 -2.83
N ALA A 66 16.51 -21.67 -3.02
CA ALA A 66 17.03 -21.08 -4.24
C ALA A 66 18.58 -21.04 -4.31
N SER A 67 19.26 -21.37 -3.22
CA SER A 67 20.73 -21.39 -3.16
C SER A 67 21.29 -22.77 -3.52
N ASN A 68 22.59 -22.83 -3.83
CA ASN A 68 23.28 -24.10 -4.06
C ASN A 68 23.81 -24.77 -2.76
N GLY A 69 23.47 -24.23 -1.58
CA GLY A 69 23.88 -24.74 -0.27
C GLY A 69 25.36 -24.56 0.09
N ARG A 70 26.14 -23.76 -0.67
CA ARG A 70 27.55 -23.45 -0.36
C ARG A 70 27.77 -21.94 -0.29
N ASN A 71 28.17 -21.40 0.86
CA ASN A 71 28.27 -19.94 1.04
C ASN A 71 26.95 -19.27 0.62
N GLU A 72 25.88 -19.73 1.27
CA GLU A 72 24.48 -19.44 0.97
C GLU A 72 24.12 -17.99 1.24
N LYS A 73 24.69 -17.34 2.25
CA LYS A 73 24.29 -15.99 2.68
C LYS A 73 24.33 -14.96 1.55
N PRO A 74 25.45 -14.78 0.80
CA PRO A 74 25.47 -13.90 -0.36
C PRO A 74 24.46 -14.28 -1.44
N GLN A 75 24.18 -15.58 -1.62
CA GLN A 75 23.23 -16.05 -2.62
C GLN A 75 21.79 -15.76 -2.21
N MET A 76 21.45 -15.97 -0.95
CA MET A 76 20.14 -15.64 -0.36
C MET A 76 19.90 -14.13 -0.43
N ILE A 77 20.88 -13.31 -0.04
CA ILE A 77 20.81 -11.85 -0.16
C ILE A 77 20.63 -11.45 -1.63
N ALA A 78 21.46 -11.97 -2.55
CA ALA A 78 21.34 -11.66 -3.97
C ALA A 78 19.98 -12.11 -4.54
N TRP A 79 19.44 -13.24 -4.09
CA TRP A 79 18.13 -13.73 -4.49
C TRP A 79 17.00 -12.83 -4.00
N LEU A 80 17.05 -12.38 -2.72
CA LEU A 80 16.12 -11.41 -2.15
C LEU A 80 16.17 -10.07 -2.88
N THR A 81 17.37 -9.50 -3.05
CA THR A 81 17.58 -8.24 -3.78
C THR A 81 17.09 -8.34 -5.22
N ARG A 82 17.23 -9.49 -5.88
CA ARG A 82 16.69 -9.72 -7.23
C ARG A 82 15.17 -9.77 -7.24
N ARG A 83 14.52 -10.41 -6.25
CA ARG A 83 13.05 -10.44 -6.14
C ARG A 83 12.47 -9.05 -5.89
N GLU A 84 13.14 -8.23 -5.10
CA GLU A 84 12.72 -6.84 -4.85
C GLU A 84 12.84 -5.95 -6.10
N LYS A 85 13.86 -6.20 -6.95
CA LYS A 85 14.14 -5.36 -8.15
C LYS A 85 13.42 -5.84 -9.41
N ARG A 86 12.93 -7.08 -9.45
CA ARG A 86 12.24 -7.64 -10.62
C ARG A 86 10.76 -7.28 -10.61
N PRO A 87 10.15 -7.07 -11.79
CA PRO A 87 8.70 -6.96 -11.87
C PRO A 87 8.07 -8.26 -11.38
N HIS A 88 6.97 -8.11 -10.65
CA HIS A 88 6.18 -9.24 -10.17
C HIS A 88 5.42 -9.91 -11.34
N GLN A 89 5.02 -9.11 -12.33
CA GLN A 89 4.48 -9.58 -13.60
C GLN A 89 5.21 -8.85 -14.73
N ALA A 90 6.14 -9.54 -15.39
CA ALA A 90 6.89 -8.99 -16.51
C ALA A 90 6.04 -9.01 -17.78
N ARG A 91 6.09 -7.93 -18.58
CA ARG A 91 5.35 -7.80 -19.84
C ARG A 91 3.87 -8.19 -19.69
N HIS A 92 3.20 -7.70 -18.66
CA HIS A 92 1.76 -7.93 -18.46
C HIS A 92 0.95 -7.10 -19.45
N HIS A 93 -0.07 -7.69 -20.05
CA HIS A 93 -0.85 -7.03 -21.10
C HIS A 93 -1.76 -5.95 -20.50
N ILE A 94 -1.89 -4.81 -21.19
CA ILE A 94 -2.60 -3.63 -20.63
C ILE A 94 -4.07 -3.90 -20.34
N LEU A 95 -4.75 -4.70 -21.14
CA LEU A 95 -6.14 -5.07 -20.87
C LEU A 95 -6.26 -5.96 -19.62
N ASP A 96 -5.29 -6.84 -19.38
CA ASP A 96 -5.27 -7.72 -18.22
C ASP A 96 -4.95 -6.91 -16.96
N ILE A 97 -4.03 -5.94 -17.05
CA ILE A 97 -3.76 -4.98 -15.97
C ILE A 97 -5.05 -4.25 -15.55
N ILE A 98 -5.82 -3.75 -16.52
CA ILE A 98 -7.09 -3.04 -16.26
C ILE A 98 -8.09 -3.92 -15.53
N GLN A 99 -8.19 -5.19 -15.96
CA GLN A 99 -9.11 -6.15 -15.37
C GLN A 99 -8.67 -6.55 -13.95
N ASP A 100 -7.41 -6.96 -13.79
CA ASP A 100 -6.85 -7.47 -12.53
C ASP A 100 -6.78 -6.39 -11.45
N HIS A 101 -6.43 -5.16 -11.82
CA HIS A 101 -6.31 -4.05 -10.88
C HIS A 101 -7.59 -3.22 -10.76
N HIS A 102 -8.65 -3.55 -11.49
CA HIS A 102 -9.93 -2.83 -11.48
C HIS A 102 -9.77 -1.33 -11.77
N CYS A 103 -9.01 -0.97 -12.81
CA CYS A 103 -8.66 0.42 -13.15
C CYS A 103 -9.01 0.79 -14.60
N GLN A 104 -10.31 1.00 -14.88
CA GLN A 104 -10.80 1.19 -16.25
C GLN A 104 -10.24 2.45 -16.94
N GLY A 105 -9.90 3.49 -16.18
CA GLY A 105 -9.28 4.72 -16.69
C GLY A 105 -7.82 4.59 -17.12
N PHE A 106 -7.13 3.50 -16.74
CA PHE A 106 -5.67 3.39 -16.85
C PHE A 106 -5.13 3.64 -18.27
N LYS A 107 -5.73 3.03 -19.29
CA LYS A 107 -5.26 3.20 -20.69
C LYS A 107 -5.33 4.66 -21.13
N LYS A 108 -6.45 5.32 -20.86
CA LYS A 108 -6.69 6.73 -21.22
C LYS A 108 -5.70 7.65 -20.51
N ASP A 109 -5.53 7.45 -19.21
CA ASP A 109 -4.66 8.29 -18.38
C ASP A 109 -3.17 8.06 -18.72
N LEU A 110 -2.82 6.84 -19.14
CA LEU A 110 -1.49 6.54 -19.69
C LEU A 110 -1.24 7.24 -21.02
N ILE A 111 -2.20 7.24 -21.94
CA ILE A 111 -2.11 8.01 -23.20
C ILE A 111 -1.93 9.51 -22.89
N SER A 112 -2.73 10.04 -21.96
CA SER A 112 -2.65 11.44 -21.52
C SER A 112 -1.26 11.78 -20.94
N TYR A 113 -0.71 10.89 -20.12
CA TYR A 113 0.64 11.05 -19.56
C TYR A 113 1.73 10.99 -20.64
N LEU A 114 1.68 10.00 -21.54
CA LEU A 114 2.64 9.92 -22.65
C LEU A 114 2.60 11.18 -23.52
N ASN A 115 1.41 11.72 -23.77
CA ASN A 115 1.21 12.95 -24.52
C ASN A 115 1.79 14.18 -23.80
N SER A 116 1.71 14.25 -22.46
CA SER A 116 2.28 15.36 -21.69
C SER A 116 3.81 15.37 -21.70
N GLN A 117 4.46 14.26 -22.05
CA GLN A 117 5.92 14.16 -22.19
C GLN A 117 6.41 14.51 -23.61
N LEU A 118 5.50 14.74 -24.57
CA LEU A 118 5.86 15.12 -25.93
C LEU A 118 6.16 16.63 -26.01
N PRO A 119 7.12 17.06 -26.86
CA PRO A 119 7.38 18.48 -27.09
C PRO A 119 6.17 19.25 -27.61
N ASP A 120 5.38 18.62 -28.48
CA ASP A 120 4.14 19.15 -29.05
C ASP A 120 2.95 18.24 -28.69
N PRO A 121 2.26 18.50 -27.57
CA PRO A 121 1.14 17.67 -27.11
C PRO A 121 -0.08 17.77 -28.02
N TYR A 122 -0.72 16.63 -28.27
CA TYR A 122 -2.02 16.56 -28.95
C TYR A 122 -3.14 17.11 -28.07
N SER A 123 -4.19 17.64 -28.72
CA SER A 123 -5.40 18.11 -28.04
C SER A 123 -6.24 16.95 -27.48
N ARG A 124 -7.06 17.22 -26.44
CA ARG A 124 -7.90 16.20 -25.79
C ARG A 124 -8.80 15.43 -26.77
N GLY A 125 -9.34 16.08 -27.79
CA GLY A 125 -10.20 15.43 -28.79
C GLY A 125 -9.44 14.44 -29.69
N GLN A 126 -8.16 14.70 -29.97
CA GLN A 126 -7.31 13.80 -30.75
C GLN A 126 -6.92 12.55 -29.93
N LEU A 127 -6.71 12.70 -28.63
CA LEU A 127 -6.34 11.59 -27.74
C LEU A 127 -7.41 10.50 -27.66
N CYS A 128 -8.70 10.85 -27.81
CA CYS A 128 -9.81 9.90 -27.74
C CYS A 128 -9.74 8.76 -28.77
N HIS A 129 -9.01 8.96 -29.88
CA HIS A 129 -8.87 7.98 -30.95
C HIS A 129 -7.46 7.38 -31.03
N MET A 130 -6.56 7.75 -30.13
CA MET A 130 -5.20 7.21 -30.11
C MET A 130 -5.14 5.90 -29.33
N ASP A 131 -4.29 5.00 -29.83
CA ASP A 131 -3.89 3.80 -29.11
C ASP A 131 -2.48 3.93 -28.57
N LEU A 132 -2.17 3.11 -27.57
CA LEU A 132 -0.82 3.04 -27.03
C LEU A 132 0.13 2.41 -28.06
N PRO A 133 1.37 2.91 -28.18
CA PRO A 133 2.34 2.37 -29.12
C PRO A 133 2.93 1.01 -28.66
N PHE A 134 2.51 0.52 -27.50
CA PHE A 134 2.86 -0.77 -26.93
C PHE A 134 1.63 -1.38 -26.22
N SER A 135 1.67 -2.70 -26.02
CA SER A 135 0.57 -3.46 -25.41
C SER A 135 0.90 -4.07 -24.04
N HIS A 136 2.14 -3.94 -23.57
CA HIS A 136 2.61 -4.59 -22.35
C HIS A 136 3.46 -3.66 -21.48
N ASN A 137 3.34 -3.82 -20.16
CA ASN A 137 4.14 -3.12 -19.14
C ASN A 137 4.71 -4.10 -18.12
N ASP A 138 5.80 -3.70 -17.46
CA ASP A 138 6.35 -4.44 -16.33
C ASP A 138 5.67 -3.97 -15.04
N ILE A 139 5.00 -4.87 -14.31
CA ILE A 139 4.19 -4.55 -13.13
C ILE A 139 4.91 -4.93 -11.83
N TYR A 140 4.81 -4.05 -10.84
CA TYR A 140 5.35 -4.21 -9.50
C TYR A 140 4.20 -4.15 -8.48
N HIS A 141 4.24 -4.99 -7.44
CA HIS A 141 3.20 -5.03 -6.42
C HIS A 141 3.49 -4.19 -5.18
N GLY A 142 4.70 -3.67 -5.07
CA GLY A 142 5.07 -2.78 -3.98
C GLY A 142 6.40 -2.09 -4.24
N PHE A 143 6.61 -1.02 -3.49
CA PHE A 143 7.81 -0.19 -3.56
C PHE A 143 8.14 0.33 -2.17
N LYS A 144 9.43 0.31 -1.83
CA LYS A 144 9.95 0.81 -0.55
C LYS A 144 10.83 2.02 -0.83
N PHE A 145 10.63 3.10 -0.08
CA PHE A 145 11.38 4.34 -0.22
C PHE A 145 11.70 4.95 1.14
N TYR A 146 12.72 5.81 1.13
CA TYR A 146 13.20 6.51 2.30
C TYR A 146 12.40 7.79 2.50
N VAL A 147 12.19 8.11 3.76
CA VAL A 147 11.51 9.32 4.18
C VAL A 147 12.51 10.20 4.90
N GLU A 148 12.59 11.46 4.48
CA GLU A 148 13.45 12.44 5.15
C GLU A 148 12.87 12.77 6.53
N SER A 149 13.62 12.45 7.58
CA SER A 149 13.27 12.88 8.95
C SER A 149 13.30 14.41 9.01
N LEU A 150 12.27 15.01 9.61
CA LEU A 150 12.17 16.45 9.81
C LEU A 150 12.96 16.95 11.04
N GLU A 151 13.66 16.05 11.74
CA GLU A 151 14.45 16.36 12.94
C GLU A 151 15.95 16.36 12.65
N ASN A 152 16.66 17.30 13.29
CA ASN A 152 18.13 17.29 13.38
C ASN A 152 18.63 16.32 14.46
N ASP A 153 17.86 15.27 14.77
CA ASP A 153 18.24 14.34 15.83
C ASP A 153 19.45 13.52 15.37
N ILE A 154 20.51 13.61 16.17
CA ILE A 154 21.86 13.06 15.93
C ILE A 154 21.85 11.51 16.08
N ASP A 155 20.68 10.87 16.07
CA ASP A 155 20.55 9.42 16.13
C ASP A 155 20.79 8.82 14.73
N PHE A 156 22.05 8.50 14.50
CA PHE A 156 22.69 8.09 13.24
C PHE A 156 22.17 6.79 12.58
N ASP A 157 21.09 6.14 13.05
CA ASP A 157 20.78 4.74 12.66
C ASP A 157 19.31 4.41 12.35
N HIS A 158 18.39 5.38 12.30
CA HIS A 158 17.00 5.11 11.92
C HIS A 158 16.57 5.88 10.67
N GLU A 159 17.00 5.38 9.50
CA GLU A 159 16.35 5.71 8.24
C GLU A 159 14.89 5.21 8.29
N GLU A 160 13.94 6.12 8.55
CA GLU A 160 12.52 5.77 8.44
C GLU A 160 12.17 5.46 6.99
N THR A 161 11.66 4.24 6.76
CA THR A 161 11.28 3.79 5.42
C THR A 161 9.77 3.65 5.32
N ASN A 162 9.20 4.16 4.24
CA ASN A 162 7.82 3.89 3.85
C ASN A 162 7.78 2.78 2.80
N SER A 163 6.68 2.01 2.77
CA SER A 163 6.43 1.04 1.72
C SER A 163 4.99 1.12 1.25
N VAL A 164 4.79 1.20 -0.07
CA VAL A 164 3.47 1.23 -0.72
C VAL A 164 3.23 -0.08 -1.46
N LYS A 165 1.97 -0.50 -1.55
CA LYS A 165 1.52 -1.70 -2.26
C LYS A 165 0.38 -1.39 -3.24
N ALA A 166 0.46 -2.05 -4.39
CA ALA A 166 -0.60 -2.08 -5.41
C ALA A 166 -0.65 -3.49 -5.98
N LYS A 167 -1.37 -4.37 -5.30
CA LYS A 167 -1.38 -5.80 -5.56
C LYS A 167 -2.82 -6.27 -5.85
N PRO A 168 -3.07 -6.86 -7.03
CA PRO A 168 -4.37 -7.46 -7.32
C PRO A 168 -4.56 -8.76 -6.53
N SER A 169 -5.79 -9.28 -6.51
CA SER A 169 -6.09 -10.57 -5.89
C SER A 169 -5.33 -11.69 -6.61
N ILE A 170 -4.46 -12.40 -5.88
CA ILE A 170 -3.61 -13.47 -6.45
C ILE A 170 -3.65 -14.68 -5.51
N GLY A 171 -4.04 -15.84 -6.05
CA GLY A 171 -3.97 -17.13 -5.34
C GLY A 171 -4.83 -17.17 -4.08
N GLY A 172 -6.01 -16.56 -4.10
CA GLY A 172 -6.94 -16.51 -2.97
C GLY A 172 -6.57 -15.49 -1.88
N LYS A 173 -5.49 -14.72 -2.04
CA LYS A 173 -5.17 -13.59 -1.18
C LYS A 173 -5.96 -12.36 -1.63
N PRO A 174 -6.52 -11.57 -0.70
CA PRO A 174 -7.24 -10.35 -1.06
C PRO A 174 -6.32 -9.36 -1.78
N GLU A 175 -6.94 -8.50 -2.58
CA GLU A 175 -6.27 -7.36 -3.18
C GLU A 175 -5.85 -6.34 -2.13
N CYS A 176 -4.82 -5.56 -2.44
CA CYS A 176 -4.24 -4.58 -1.53
C CYS A 176 -3.77 -3.36 -2.34
N PHE A 177 -4.53 -2.28 -2.24
CA PHE A 177 -4.27 -1.00 -2.90
C PHE A 177 -4.14 0.08 -1.84
N ASP A 178 -2.91 0.47 -1.53
CA ASP A 178 -2.63 1.44 -0.47
C ASP A 178 -3.07 2.85 -0.86
N THR A 179 -3.39 3.66 0.14
CA THR A 179 -3.65 5.08 -0.02
C THR A 179 -2.38 5.89 0.21
N VAL A 180 -2.17 6.91 -0.62
CA VAL A 180 -0.92 7.67 -0.68
C VAL A 180 -1.19 9.17 -0.73
N VAL A 181 -0.24 9.92 -0.17
CA VAL A 181 -0.16 11.38 -0.30
C VAL A 181 0.80 11.67 -1.44
N VAL A 182 0.31 12.37 -2.46
CA VAL A 182 1.07 12.69 -3.67
C VAL A 182 1.29 14.20 -3.75
N VAL A 183 2.51 14.60 -4.09
CA VAL A 183 2.84 16.00 -4.42
C VAL A 183 2.26 16.33 -5.79
N ASP A 184 1.33 17.28 -5.84
CA ASP A 184 0.59 17.64 -7.06
C ASP A 184 1.03 19.01 -7.62
N THR A 185 1.35 19.97 -6.75
CA THR A 185 1.76 21.32 -7.17
C THR A 185 3.18 21.67 -6.77
N LEU A 186 3.79 22.60 -7.49
CA LEU A 186 5.13 23.14 -7.20
C LEU A 186 5.16 23.96 -5.90
N ASP A 187 4.00 24.43 -5.44
CA ASP A 187 3.83 25.16 -4.17
C ASP A 187 3.68 24.20 -2.96
N CYS A 188 4.05 22.93 -3.12
CA CYS A 188 3.98 21.95 -2.05
C CYS A 188 4.94 22.33 -0.93
N GLU A 189 4.39 22.41 0.29
CA GLU A 189 5.19 22.67 1.49
C GLU A 189 5.76 21.36 2.05
N THR A 190 6.88 21.46 2.75
CA THR A 190 7.53 20.32 3.44
C THR A 190 6.76 19.83 4.66
N THR A 191 5.75 20.59 5.10
CA THR A 191 4.84 20.30 6.21
C THR A 191 3.41 20.63 5.78
N GLY A 192 2.43 19.95 6.35
CA GLY A 192 1.03 20.08 5.96
C GLY A 192 0.69 19.50 4.57
N LEU A 193 -0.58 19.68 4.20
CA LEU A 193 -1.21 19.07 3.03
C LEU A 193 -1.34 20.02 1.83
N LYS A 194 -0.87 21.26 1.94
CA LYS A 194 -0.95 22.23 0.86
C LYS A 194 -0.09 21.77 -0.33
N GLY A 195 -0.69 21.78 -1.53
CA GLY A 195 -0.06 21.29 -2.75
C GLY A 195 0.03 19.77 -2.86
N THR A 196 -0.60 19.03 -1.94
CA THR A 196 -0.71 17.57 -1.99
C THR A 196 -2.13 17.10 -2.33
N ARG A 197 -2.25 15.88 -2.84
CA ARG A 197 -3.53 15.20 -3.06
C ARG A 197 -3.48 13.77 -2.53
N ILE A 198 -4.64 13.29 -2.08
CA ILE A 198 -4.80 11.92 -1.62
C ILE A 198 -5.28 11.07 -2.79
N GLY A 199 -4.65 9.93 -2.98
CA GLY A 199 -5.02 8.99 -4.02
C GLY A 199 -4.88 7.54 -3.57
N ARG A 200 -5.59 6.65 -4.26
CA ARG A 200 -5.47 5.21 -4.10
C ARG A 200 -4.53 4.67 -5.17
N LEU A 201 -3.45 4.03 -4.75
CA LEU A 201 -2.45 3.47 -5.64
C LEU A 201 -2.97 2.16 -6.24
N LYS A 202 -3.19 2.16 -7.55
CA LYS A 202 -3.78 1.01 -8.26
C LYS A 202 -2.74 0.18 -8.99
N VAL A 203 -1.75 0.79 -9.63
CA VAL A 203 -0.72 0.08 -10.42
C VAL A 203 0.64 0.73 -10.18
N ILE A 204 1.70 -0.06 -9.97
CA ILE A 204 3.09 0.39 -10.06
C ILE A 204 3.70 -0.30 -11.27
N PHE A 205 4.28 0.45 -12.20
CA PHE A 205 4.75 -0.13 -13.44
C PHE A 205 5.98 0.57 -14.03
N LYS A 206 6.66 -0.11 -14.92
CA LYS A 206 7.66 0.48 -15.81
C LYS A 206 7.23 0.34 -17.25
N LEU A 207 7.50 1.39 -18.01
CA LEU A 207 7.30 1.40 -19.45
C LEU A 207 8.29 0.45 -20.13
N PRO A 208 7.92 -0.13 -21.28
CA PRO A 208 8.84 -0.95 -22.05
C PRO A 208 10.06 -0.14 -22.48
N SER A 209 11.19 -0.81 -22.65
CA SER A 209 12.45 -0.21 -23.11
C SER A 209 12.41 0.32 -24.55
N GLN A 210 11.28 0.23 -25.24
CA GLN A 210 11.04 0.78 -26.56
C GLN A 210 9.58 1.21 -26.61
N VAL A 211 9.32 2.52 -26.46
CA VAL A 211 7.96 3.08 -26.51
C VAL A 211 7.59 3.52 -27.92
N TYR A 212 8.49 4.21 -28.62
CA TYR A 212 8.25 4.77 -29.96
C TYR A 212 9.19 4.21 -31.04
N GLY A 213 9.82 3.05 -30.79
CA GLY A 213 10.78 2.44 -31.73
C GLY A 213 12.11 3.21 -31.90
N CYS A 214 12.31 4.31 -31.19
CA CYS A 214 13.51 5.15 -31.19
C CYS A 214 14.21 5.17 -29.81
N ILE A 215 15.25 5.98 -29.65
CA ILE A 215 16.01 6.15 -28.39
C ILE A 215 15.02 6.44 -27.26
N THR A 216 15.00 5.59 -26.23
CA THR A 216 14.17 5.80 -25.03
C THR A 216 14.55 7.10 -24.33
N PRO A 217 13.61 8.06 -24.21
CA PRO A 217 13.81 9.24 -23.39
C PRO A 217 14.15 8.86 -21.94
N ALA A 218 14.94 9.69 -21.24
CA ALA A 218 15.39 9.39 -19.89
C ALA A 218 14.23 9.12 -18.91
N TRP A 219 13.13 9.89 -19.02
CA TRP A 219 11.94 9.76 -18.18
C TRP A 219 11.24 8.39 -18.28
N THR A 220 11.46 7.63 -19.37
CA THR A 220 10.88 6.29 -19.52
C THR A 220 11.52 5.23 -18.62
N LYS A 221 12.68 5.54 -18.01
CA LYS A 221 13.41 4.61 -17.13
C LYS A 221 12.87 4.60 -15.70
N ASP A 222 12.25 5.71 -15.30
CA ASP A 222 11.73 5.89 -13.96
C ASP A 222 10.43 5.11 -13.80
N PRO A 223 10.23 4.45 -12.64
CA PRO A 223 8.97 3.77 -12.38
C PRO A 223 7.83 4.77 -12.26
N LEU A 224 6.67 4.37 -12.75
CA LEU A 224 5.44 5.15 -12.75
C LEU A 224 4.40 4.46 -11.86
N ALA A 225 3.44 5.26 -11.43
CA ALA A 225 2.28 4.80 -10.67
C ALA A 225 0.99 5.28 -11.32
N TYR A 226 -0.04 4.43 -11.31
CA TYR A 226 -1.41 4.83 -11.57
C TYR A 226 -2.16 5.02 -10.26
N VAL A 227 -2.74 6.19 -10.09
CA VAL A 227 -3.44 6.59 -8.87
C VAL A 227 -4.85 7.04 -9.22
N GLU A 228 -5.84 6.57 -8.46
CA GLU A 228 -7.22 7.07 -8.49
C GLU A 228 -7.41 8.12 -7.40
N TRP A 229 -7.85 9.32 -7.78
CA TRP A 229 -7.87 10.46 -6.89
C TRP A 229 -9.10 10.50 -6.00
N TYR A 230 -8.89 10.81 -4.72
CA TYR A 230 -9.93 11.34 -3.86
C TYR A 230 -10.17 12.82 -4.18
N ALA A 231 -11.31 13.34 -3.72
CA ALA A 231 -11.68 14.72 -3.92
C ALA A 231 -10.64 15.64 -3.26
N PRO A 232 -10.37 16.83 -3.82
CA PRO A 232 -9.46 17.79 -3.21
C PRO A 232 -9.80 18.03 -1.74
N LEU A 233 -8.77 18.02 -0.90
CA LEU A 233 -8.91 18.25 0.54
C LEU A 233 -9.43 19.66 0.81
N LYS A 234 -10.23 19.80 1.87
CA LYS A 234 -10.50 21.12 2.43
C LYS A 234 -9.23 21.67 3.09
N PRO A 235 -9.01 22.99 3.08
CA PRO A 235 -7.82 23.59 3.70
C PRO A 235 -7.73 23.37 5.22
N ALA A 236 -8.87 23.17 5.89
CA ALA A 236 -8.96 23.04 7.34
C ALA A 236 -9.31 21.61 7.76
N ALA A 237 -8.65 21.12 8.80
CA ALA A 237 -9.02 19.92 9.53
C ALA A 237 -10.28 20.18 10.39
N GLU A 238 -10.94 19.10 10.83
CA GLU A 238 -12.12 19.21 11.71
C GLU A 238 -11.70 19.53 13.16
N ASP A 239 -12.42 20.42 13.83
CA ASP A 239 -12.02 21.02 15.11
C ASP A 239 -11.84 20.04 16.28
N TYR A 240 -12.56 18.91 16.27
CA TYR A 240 -12.60 18.00 17.42
C TYR A 240 -11.47 16.98 17.47
N HIS A 241 -10.98 16.59 16.29
CA HIS A 241 -10.03 15.48 16.17
C HIS A 241 -8.87 15.81 15.22
N GLU A 242 -8.86 17.02 14.65
CA GLU A 242 -7.76 17.57 13.84
C GLU A 242 -7.38 16.68 12.64
N MET A 243 -8.32 15.89 12.14
CA MET A 243 -8.15 15.06 10.95
C MET A 243 -8.88 15.69 9.78
N TYR A 244 -8.33 15.48 8.58
CA TYR A 244 -8.91 15.99 7.35
C TYR A 244 -9.99 15.05 6.81
N LEU A 245 -11.14 15.61 6.43
CA LEU A 245 -12.20 14.87 5.75
C LEU A 245 -11.80 14.63 4.28
N VAL A 246 -11.65 13.36 3.93
CA VAL A 246 -11.39 12.87 2.57
C VAL A 246 -12.71 12.35 1.99
N LYS A 247 -13.05 12.75 0.76
CA LYS A 247 -14.24 12.23 0.06
C LYS A 247 -13.82 11.52 -1.21
N LYS A 248 -14.56 10.49 -1.63
CA LYS A 248 -14.42 9.96 -2.99
C LYS A 248 -14.72 11.04 -4.01
N SER A 249 -13.91 11.08 -5.07
CA SER A 249 -14.20 11.94 -6.21
C SER A 249 -15.42 11.42 -6.95
N LEU A 250 -16.18 12.35 -7.53
CA LEU A 250 -17.20 11.97 -8.50
C LEU A 250 -16.54 11.32 -9.71
N PRO A 251 -17.18 10.31 -10.33
CA PRO A 251 -16.71 9.73 -11.57
C PRO A 251 -16.51 10.81 -12.65
N SER A 252 -15.52 10.60 -13.51
CA SER A 252 -15.29 11.44 -14.68
C SER A 252 -16.48 11.34 -15.66
N THR A 253 -16.46 12.15 -16.73
CA THR A 253 -17.47 12.11 -17.80
C THR A 253 -17.67 10.72 -18.39
N ASP A 254 -16.63 9.91 -18.32
CA ASP A 254 -16.59 8.56 -18.90
C ASP A 254 -17.10 7.49 -17.90
N GLY A 255 -17.54 7.91 -16.72
CA GLY A 255 -18.05 7.02 -15.66
C GLY A 255 -16.96 6.33 -14.83
N PHE A 256 -15.68 6.55 -15.12
CA PHE A 256 -14.55 5.99 -14.38
C PHE A 256 -14.11 6.88 -13.22
N ALA A 257 -13.50 6.28 -12.20
CA ALA A 257 -12.82 7.03 -11.15
C ALA A 257 -11.76 7.96 -11.79
N PRO A 258 -11.64 9.24 -11.33
CA PRO A 258 -10.67 10.15 -11.91
C PRO A 258 -9.26 9.71 -11.52
N GLY A 259 -8.53 9.17 -12.49
CA GLY A 259 -7.16 8.70 -12.29
C GLY A 259 -6.12 9.54 -13.02
N GLN A 260 -4.85 9.26 -12.70
CA GLN A 260 -3.70 9.86 -13.35
C GLN A 260 -2.49 8.94 -13.23
N VAL A 261 -1.66 8.94 -14.27
CA VAL A 261 -0.31 8.37 -14.19
C VAL A 261 0.65 9.44 -13.68
N ILE A 262 1.40 9.10 -12.64
CA ILE A 262 2.37 9.97 -11.97
C ILE A 262 3.75 9.31 -11.94
N SER A 263 4.80 10.10 -11.75
CA SER A 263 6.10 9.55 -11.37
C SER A 263 5.98 8.91 -9.98
N LEU A 264 6.60 7.76 -9.78
CA LEU A 264 6.62 7.12 -8.46
C LEU A 264 7.33 8.01 -7.42
N SER A 265 8.26 8.87 -7.85
CA SER A 265 8.95 9.85 -6.99
C SER A 265 8.04 10.97 -6.48
N SER A 266 6.85 11.16 -7.07
CA SER A 266 5.88 12.16 -6.61
C SER A 266 5.09 11.69 -5.38
N ILE A 267 5.16 10.40 -5.04
CA ILE A 267 4.55 9.85 -3.83
C ILE A 267 5.40 10.28 -2.63
N ARG A 268 4.82 11.08 -1.74
CA ARG A 268 5.48 11.58 -0.53
C ARG A 268 5.49 10.53 0.58
N GLN A 269 4.35 9.89 0.82
CA GLN A 269 4.18 8.89 1.88
C GLN A 269 2.91 8.05 1.70
N THR A 270 2.83 6.93 2.41
CA THR A 270 1.56 6.24 2.65
C THR A 270 0.68 7.07 3.60
N CYS A 271 -0.63 6.88 3.50
CA CYS A 271 -1.55 7.39 4.50
C CYS A 271 -2.62 6.36 4.82
N GLN A 272 -3.22 6.48 6.01
CA GLN A 272 -4.34 5.63 6.42
C GLN A 272 -5.63 6.44 6.39
N LEU A 273 -6.66 5.85 5.78
CA LEU A 273 -8.01 6.40 5.74
C LEU A 273 -8.92 5.64 6.70
N ILE A 274 -9.50 6.36 7.65
CA ILE A 274 -10.47 5.83 8.61
C ILE A 274 -11.87 6.10 8.05
N PRO A 275 -12.73 5.08 7.87
CA PRO A 275 -14.09 5.28 7.38
C PRO A 275 -14.87 6.22 8.32
N HIS A 276 -15.53 7.23 7.76
CA HIS A 276 -16.42 8.09 8.52
C HIS A 276 -17.80 7.43 8.60
N PHE A 277 -18.10 6.85 9.76
CA PHE A 277 -19.32 6.06 9.99
C PHE A 277 -20.60 6.90 10.13
N GLY A 278 -20.49 8.22 10.32
CA GLY A 278 -21.63 9.12 10.41
C GLY A 278 -22.64 8.71 11.50
N ARG A 279 -23.92 9.04 11.28
CA ARG A 279 -25.05 8.64 12.16
C ARG A 279 -25.84 7.44 11.63
N THR A 280 -25.50 6.94 10.45
CA THR A 280 -26.26 5.87 9.80
C THR A 280 -25.78 4.52 10.32
N ALA A 281 -26.70 3.54 10.40
CA ALA A 281 -26.35 2.17 10.78
C ALA A 281 -25.20 1.65 9.89
N LEU A 282 -24.16 1.11 10.53
CA LEU A 282 -23.05 0.46 9.86
C LEU A 282 -23.59 -0.61 8.91
N SER A 283 -23.19 -0.56 7.64
CA SER A 283 -23.48 -1.66 6.73
C SER A 283 -22.68 -2.88 7.22
N MET A 284 -23.37 -3.97 7.56
CA MET A 284 -22.73 -5.23 7.97
C MET A 284 -21.90 -5.85 6.84
N GLU A 285 -21.94 -5.30 5.64
CA GLU A 285 -21.19 -5.78 4.48
C GLU A 285 -19.79 -5.17 4.35
N TRP A 286 -19.43 -4.21 5.21
CA TRP A 286 -18.09 -3.62 5.21
C TRP A 286 -17.08 -4.58 5.83
N THR A 287 -16.00 -4.83 5.10
CA THR A 287 -14.85 -5.64 5.53
C THR A 287 -13.57 -4.82 5.40
N SER A 288 -12.48 -5.29 6.01
CA SER A 288 -11.14 -4.70 5.81
C SER A 288 -10.76 -4.59 4.33
N ASP A 289 -11.27 -5.49 3.50
CA ASP A 289 -10.87 -5.64 2.11
C ASP A 289 -11.66 -4.72 1.17
N ASN A 290 -12.88 -4.32 1.55
CA ASN A 290 -13.80 -3.58 0.66
C ASN A 290 -14.17 -2.18 1.17
N VAL A 291 -13.75 -1.79 2.37
CA VAL A 291 -14.21 -0.53 2.99
C VAL A 291 -13.76 0.69 2.20
N LEU A 292 -12.56 0.64 1.60
CA LEU A 292 -12.07 1.70 0.71
C LEU A 292 -12.89 1.81 -0.59
N ASP A 293 -13.52 0.72 -1.04
CA ASP A 293 -14.38 0.65 -2.23
C ASP A 293 -15.83 1.03 -1.95
N ARG A 294 -16.32 0.77 -0.74
CA ARG A 294 -17.74 0.97 -0.38
C ARG A 294 -18.03 2.26 0.39
N CYS A 295 -17.05 2.78 1.14
CA CYS A 295 -17.24 4.00 1.92
C CYS A 295 -16.99 5.24 1.05
N ASP A 296 -17.81 6.29 1.22
CA ASP A 296 -17.70 7.53 0.43
C ASP A 296 -16.87 8.61 1.10
N THR A 297 -16.76 8.55 2.43
CA THR A 297 -16.10 9.59 3.24
C THR A 297 -15.20 8.97 4.29
N PHE A 298 -14.01 9.52 4.42
CA PHE A 298 -12.98 9.04 5.33
C PHE A 298 -12.35 10.20 6.10
N PHE A 299 -11.70 9.90 7.20
CA PHE A 299 -10.76 10.80 7.86
C PHE A 299 -9.34 10.36 7.55
N LEU A 300 -8.50 11.31 7.19
CA LEU A 300 -7.06 11.11 7.04
C LEU A 300 -6.42 11.01 8.42
N ASN A 301 -5.85 9.85 8.75
CA ASN A 301 -5.23 9.63 10.05
C ASN A 301 -3.84 10.29 10.11
N CYS A 302 -3.74 11.42 10.81
CA CYS A 302 -2.48 12.12 11.06
C CYS A 302 -1.67 11.51 12.22
N PHE A 303 -2.20 10.53 12.96
CA PHE A 303 -1.61 9.99 14.18
C PHE A 303 -1.01 8.57 14.00
N THR A 304 -0.84 8.12 12.76
CA THR A 304 -0.32 6.78 12.45
C THR A 304 1.14 6.60 12.82
N SER A 305 1.91 7.68 12.74
CA SER A 305 3.34 7.73 13.00
C SER A 305 3.75 9.16 13.33
N LYS A 306 4.94 9.31 13.92
CA LYS A 306 5.54 10.63 14.17
C LYS A 306 5.68 11.43 12.87
N TYR A 307 6.16 10.77 11.80
CA TYR A 307 6.28 11.39 10.49
C TYR A 307 4.95 11.87 9.92
N ALA A 308 3.89 11.05 9.98
CA ALA A 308 2.57 11.43 9.51
C ALA A 308 2.02 12.63 10.29
N TYR A 309 2.26 12.70 11.60
CA TYR A 309 1.84 13.83 12.42
C TYR A 309 2.55 15.12 11.98
N GLN A 310 3.87 15.09 11.79
CA GLN A 310 4.66 16.27 11.39
C GLN A 310 4.39 16.75 9.95
N THR A 311 3.93 15.86 9.07
CA THR A 311 3.79 16.15 7.64
C THR A 311 2.37 16.39 7.18
N LEU A 312 1.37 15.89 7.91
CA LEU A 312 -0.04 16.03 7.56
C LEU A 312 -0.73 17.14 8.35
N TRP A 313 -0.22 17.49 9.52
CA TRP A 313 -0.67 18.59 10.38
C TRP A 313 0.33 19.73 10.33
#